data_AF-A0AAV8WW89-F1
#
_entry.id   AF-A0AAV8WW89-F1
#
_cell.length_a   1.000
_cell.length_b   1.000
_cell.length_c   1.000
_cell.angle_alpha   90.00
_cell.angle_beta   90.00
_cell.angle_gamma   90.00
#
_symmetry.space_group_name_H-M   'P 1'
#
loop_
_entity.id
_entity.type
_entity.pdbx_description
1 polymer ?
#
loop_
_entity_poly.entity_id
_entity_poly.type
_entity_poly.pdbx_seq_one_letter_code
_entity_poly.pdbx_strand_id
1 'polypeptide(L)'
;EILSSKFFFVPVSDFTQQLGQMYEQHAEELQMLVANFRKRNGELRKERPACPSSLFHTWENLLQEVEIDSQALGDIASILGRQVSRPLLERSFHRKMQSRKVFSHRESYETIIAKTEEKLAKVC
;
A
#
# COMPACT_ATOMS: atom_id res chain seq x y z
N GLU A 1 24.56 1.07 9.51
CA GLU A 1 23.16 1.54 9.67
C GLU A 1 22.57 2.24 8.43
N ILE A 2 23.23 3.24 7.82
CA ILE A 2 22.70 4.00 6.66
C ILE A 2 22.34 3.11 5.46
N LEU A 3 23.15 2.10 5.13
CA LEU A 3 22.86 1.15 4.04
C LEU A 3 21.70 0.20 4.37
N SER A 4 21.56 -0.24 5.62
CA SER A 4 20.48 -1.14 6.06
C SER A 4 19.09 -0.47 5.93
N SER A 5 18.96 0.79 6.34
CA SER A 5 17.73 1.57 6.15
C SER A 5 17.40 1.83 4.65
N LYS A 6 18.39 1.78 3.76
CA LYS A 6 18.24 1.96 2.30
C LYS A 6 17.54 0.77 1.64
N PHE A 7 17.73 -0.44 2.19
CA PHE A 7 17.14 -1.67 1.67
C PHE A 7 15.76 -1.96 2.21
N PHE A 8 15.33 -1.31 3.29
CA PHE A 8 14.07 -1.68 3.95
C PHE A 8 12.84 -0.95 3.40
N PHE A 9 12.99 0.25 2.82
CA PHE A 9 11.83 1.02 2.34
C PHE A 9 11.07 0.39 1.19
N VAL A 10 11.77 -0.19 0.21
CA VAL A 10 11.13 -0.81 -0.97
C VAL A 10 10.41 -2.10 -0.58
N PRO A 11 11.04 -3.07 0.12
CA PRO A 11 10.34 -4.28 0.57
C PRO A 11 9.14 -4.00 1.48
N VAL A 12 9.22 -3.02 2.39
CA VAL A 12 8.08 -2.66 3.23
C VAL A 12 6.97 -2.02 2.42
N SER A 13 7.31 -1.16 1.45
CA SER A 13 6.31 -0.61 0.53
C SER A 13 5.64 -1.72 -0.28
N ASP A 14 6.41 -2.63 -0.86
CA ASP A 14 5.91 -3.72 -1.70
C ASP A 14 4.99 -4.65 -0.90
N PHE A 15 5.40 -5.02 0.31
CA PHE A 15 4.56 -5.78 1.24
C PHE A 15 3.26 -5.04 1.55
N THR A 16 3.35 -3.75 1.88
CA THR A 16 2.18 -2.95 2.25
C THR A 16 1.21 -2.78 1.08
N GLN A 17 1.75 -2.64 -0.13
CA GLN A 17 0.96 -2.56 -1.36
C GLN A 17 0.23 -3.88 -1.63
N GLN A 18 0.91 -5.02 -1.52
CA GLN A 18 0.29 -6.33 -1.69
C GLN A 18 -0.79 -6.59 -0.64
N LEU A 19 -0.51 -6.25 0.63
CA LEU A 19 -1.50 -6.34 1.70
C LEU A 19 -2.74 -5.48 1.42
N GLY A 20 -2.53 -4.24 0.95
CA GLY A 20 -3.62 -3.35 0.55
C GLY A 20 -4.48 -3.93 -0.58
N GLN A 21 -3.84 -4.51 -1.60
CA GLN A 21 -4.55 -5.19 -2.71
C GLN A 21 -5.38 -6.37 -2.23
N MET A 22 -4.86 -7.17 -1.30
CA MET A 22 -5.62 -8.28 -0.72
C MET A 22 -6.86 -7.79 0.04
N TYR A 23 -6.76 -6.68 0.78
CA TYR A 23 -7.90 -6.09 1.49
C TYR A 23 -8.91 -5.46 0.53
N GLU A 24 -8.46 -4.80 -0.54
CA GLU A 24 -9.33 -4.23 -1.58
C GLU A 24 -10.11 -5.34 -2.28
N GLN A 25 -9.45 -6.42 -2.71
CA GLN A 25 -10.12 -7.56 -3.32
C GLN A 25 -11.14 -8.21 -2.37
N HIS A 26 -10.75 -8.42 -1.11
CA HIS A 26 -11.67 -9.01 -0.12
C HIS A 26 -12.89 -8.11 0.14
N ALA A 27 -12.69 -6.78 0.20
CA ALA A 27 -13.79 -5.83 0.31
C ALA A 27 -14.76 -5.94 -0.88
N GLU A 28 -14.24 -5.99 -2.11
CA GLU A 28 -15.06 -6.15 -3.33
C GLU A 28 -15.87 -7.46 -3.33
N GLU A 29 -15.23 -8.58 -2.95
CA GLU A 29 -15.89 -9.88 -2.85
C GLU A 29 -17.05 -9.86 -1.84
N LEU A 30 -16.85 -9.24 -0.67
CA LEU A 30 -17.90 -9.08 0.34
C LEU A 30 -19.04 -8.16 -0.13
N GLN A 31 -18.72 -7.04 -0.78
CA GLN A 31 -19.73 -6.12 -1.34
C GLN A 31 -20.60 -6.83 -2.39
N MET A 32 -19.97 -7.59 -3.29
CA MET A 32 -20.67 -8.38 -4.30
C MET A 32 -21.56 -9.45 -3.66
N LEU A 33 -21.08 -10.13 -2.61
CA LEU A 33 -21.86 -11.10 -1.86
C LEU A 33 -23.11 -10.46 -1.25
N VAL A 34 -22.95 -9.35 -0.52
CA VAL A 34 -24.07 -8.63 0.11
C VAL A 34 -25.06 -8.13 -0.94
N ALA A 35 -24.60 -7.52 -2.03
CA ALA A 35 -25.46 -7.01 -3.08
C ALA A 35 -26.31 -8.13 -3.72
N ASN A 36 -25.71 -9.28 -4.00
CA ASN A 36 -26.40 -10.44 -4.56
C ASN A 36 -27.51 -10.95 -3.64
N PHE A 37 -27.24 -11.07 -2.34
CA PHE A 37 -28.23 -11.56 -1.38
C PHE A 37 -29.32 -10.53 -1.07
N ARG A 38 -29.01 -9.23 -1.01
CA ARG A 38 -30.05 -8.19 -0.88
C ARG A 38 -31.00 -8.17 -2.08
N LYS A 39 -30.50 -8.37 -3.29
CA LYS A 39 -31.35 -8.51 -4.49
C LYS A 39 -32.32 -9.68 -4.35
N ARG A 40 -31.81 -10.86 -3.96
CA ARG A 40 -32.62 -12.06 -3.69
C ARG A 40 -33.66 -11.83 -2.58
N ASN A 41 -33.28 -11.17 -1.48
CA ASN A 41 -34.23 -10.84 -0.41
C ASN A 41 -35.36 -9.93 -0.91
N GLY A 42 -35.06 -8.98 -1.80
CA GLY A 42 -36.06 -8.11 -2.43
C GLY A 42 -37.07 -8.88 -3.29
N GLU A 43 -36.64 -9.94 -3.95
CA GLU A 43 -37.50 -10.86 -4.72
C GLU A 43 -38.37 -11.71 -3.77
N LEU A 44 -37.76 -12.32 -2.75
CA LEU A 44 -38.47 -13.13 -1.74
C LEU A 44 -39.54 -12.37 -0.96
N ARG A 45 -39.32 -11.07 -0.68
CA ARG A 45 -40.33 -10.21 -0.05
C ARG A 45 -41.58 -10.02 -0.93
N LYS A 46 -41.43 -10.04 -2.26
CA LYS A 46 -42.56 -9.92 -3.21
C LYS A 46 -43.41 -11.18 -3.24
N GLU A 47 -42.82 -12.34 -2.97
CA GLU A 47 -43.49 -13.64 -2.94
C GLU A 47 -44.26 -13.93 -1.63
N ARG A 48 -44.30 -12.95 -0.70
CA ARG A 48 -44.92 -13.04 0.64
C ARG A 48 -44.27 -14.16 1.50
N PRO A 49 -43.25 -13.85 2.32
CA PRO A 49 -42.61 -14.86 3.14
C PRO A 49 -43.49 -15.22 4.34
N ALA A 50 -43.78 -16.51 4.50
CA ALA A 50 -44.33 -17.12 5.74
C ALA A 50 -43.26 -17.26 6.85
N CYS A 51 -42.26 -16.36 6.89
CA CYS A 51 -41.13 -16.45 7.82
C CYS A 51 -41.38 -15.59 9.07
N PRO A 52 -40.98 -16.04 10.28
CA PRO A 52 -41.02 -15.18 11.47
C PRO A 52 -40.16 -13.94 11.24
N SER A 53 -40.73 -12.76 11.49
CA SER A 53 -40.08 -11.48 11.26
C SER A 53 -38.70 -11.37 11.91
N SER A 54 -38.49 -11.99 13.08
CA SER A 54 -37.22 -11.92 13.83
C SER A 54 -36.03 -12.53 13.08
N LEU A 55 -36.18 -13.70 12.45
CA LEU A 55 -35.09 -14.34 11.70
C LEU A 55 -34.67 -13.47 10.51
N PHE A 56 -35.67 -12.88 9.84
CA PHE A 56 -35.43 -12.03 8.70
C PHE A 56 -34.73 -10.71 9.10
N HIS A 57 -35.09 -10.11 10.24
CA HIS A 57 -34.36 -8.95 10.76
C HIS A 57 -32.91 -9.31 11.13
N THR A 58 -32.68 -10.45 11.81
CA THR A 58 -31.33 -10.91 12.15
C THR A 58 -30.48 -11.12 10.89
N TRP A 59 -31.06 -11.66 9.83
CA TRP A 59 -30.40 -11.82 8.54
C TRP A 59 -30.03 -10.49 7.88
N GLU A 60 -30.95 -9.52 7.84
CA GLU A 60 -30.67 -8.18 7.30
C GLU A 60 -29.56 -7.47 8.08
N ASN A 61 -29.56 -7.60 9.41
CA ASN A 61 -28.49 -7.07 10.26
C ASN A 61 -27.14 -7.71 9.92
N LEU A 62 -27.07 -9.04 9.73
CA LEU A 62 -25.84 -9.71 9.32
C LEU A 62 -25.33 -9.16 7.97
N LEU A 63 -26.21 -8.98 6.99
CA LEU A 63 -25.83 -8.40 5.70
C LEU A 63 -25.32 -6.96 5.83
N GLN A 64 -25.87 -6.18 6.76
CA GLN A 64 -25.40 -4.83 7.06
C GLN A 64 -24.01 -4.83 7.72
N GLU A 65 -23.78 -5.69 8.71
CA GLU A 65 -22.46 -5.80 9.36
C GLU A 65 -21.38 -6.21 8.36
N VAL A 66 -21.67 -7.18 7.48
CA VAL A 66 -20.71 -7.60 6.43
C VAL A 66 -20.40 -6.46 5.45
N GLU A 67 -21.40 -5.62 5.12
CA GLU A 67 -21.17 -4.44 4.29
C GLU A 67 -20.28 -3.41 4.99
N ILE A 68 -20.51 -3.17 6.29
CA ILE A 68 -19.69 -2.27 7.11
C ILE A 68 -18.24 -2.78 7.15
N ASP A 69 -18.04 -4.08 7.39
CA ASP A 69 -16.72 -4.71 7.39
C ASP A 69 -16.02 -4.56 6.03
N SER A 70 -16.76 -4.71 4.93
CA SER A 70 -16.23 -4.51 3.59
C SER A 70 -15.74 -3.08 3.36
N GLN A 71 -16.47 -2.08 3.86
CA GLN A 71 -16.07 -0.67 3.76
C GLN A 71 -14.82 -0.40 4.59
N ALA A 72 -14.75 -0.95 5.81
CA ALA A 72 -13.59 -0.83 6.67
C ALA A 72 -12.33 -1.44 6.04
N LEU A 73 -12.44 -2.60 5.38
CA LEU A 73 -11.34 -3.21 4.63
C LEU A 73 -10.85 -2.31 3.49
N GLY A 74 -11.76 -1.71 2.73
CA GLY A 74 -11.41 -0.74 1.67
C GLY A 74 -10.72 0.51 2.22
N ASP A 75 -11.18 1.03 3.36
CA ASP A 75 -10.56 2.18 4.03
C ASP A 75 -9.13 1.84 4.51
N ILE A 76 -8.93 0.66 5.10
CA ILE A 76 -7.61 0.18 5.51
C ILE A 76 -6.69 0.05 4.29
N ALA A 77 -7.15 -0.57 3.20
CA ALA A 77 -6.38 -0.69 1.95
C ALA A 77 -5.92 0.69 1.43
N SER A 78 -6.82 1.67 1.43
CA SER A 78 -6.54 3.05 1.04
C SER A 78 -5.50 3.72 1.95
N ILE A 79 -5.60 3.54 3.27
CA ILE A 79 -4.65 4.07 4.25
C ILE A 79 -3.27 3.45 4.05
N LEU A 80 -3.18 2.13 3.88
CA LEU A 80 -1.91 1.42 3.61
C LEU A 80 -1.23 1.99 2.35
N GLY A 81 -1.98 2.21 1.28
CA GLY A 81 -1.45 2.81 0.05
C GLY A 81 -0.96 4.25 0.25
N ARG A 82 -1.79 5.11 0.86
CA ARG A 82 -1.52 6.56 0.95
C ARG A 82 -0.52 6.94 2.04
N GLN A 83 -0.56 6.28 3.19
CA GLN A 83 0.24 6.68 4.36
C GLN A 83 1.50 5.86 4.55
N VAL A 84 1.59 4.68 3.93
CA VAL A 84 2.74 3.78 4.13
C VAL A 84 3.46 3.51 2.81
N SER A 85 2.82 2.86 1.83
CA SER A 85 3.50 2.46 0.60
C SER A 85 4.07 3.65 -0.19
N ARG A 86 3.23 4.63 -0.55
CA ARG A 86 3.69 5.80 -1.34
C ARG A 86 4.79 6.62 -0.65
N PRO A 87 4.67 7.01 0.63
CA PRO A 87 5.72 7.77 1.31
C PRO A 87 7.06 7.03 1.42
N LEU A 88 7.04 5.70 1.56
CA LEU A 88 8.26 4.91 1.62
C LEU A 88 8.97 4.84 0.25
N LEU A 89 8.22 4.72 -0.85
CA LEU A 89 8.77 4.79 -2.21
C LEU A 89 9.41 6.15 -2.49
N GLU A 90 8.70 7.23 -2.17
CA GLU A 90 9.20 8.60 -2.33
C GLU A 90 10.49 8.84 -1.53
N ARG A 91 10.50 8.42 -0.26
CA ARG A 91 11.71 8.48 0.59
C ARG A 91 12.86 7.67 -0.02
N SER A 92 12.59 6.49 -0.56
CA SER A 92 13.62 5.68 -1.23
C SER A 92 14.20 6.41 -2.45
N PHE A 93 13.34 7.05 -3.25
CA PHE A 93 13.72 7.78 -4.44
C PHE A 93 14.57 9.00 -4.10
N HIS A 94 14.11 9.84 -3.16
CA HIS A 94 14.86 10.99 -2.69
C HIS A 94 16.24 10.59 -2.17
N ARG A 95 16.33 9.50 -1.40
CA ARG A 95 17.60 9.02 -0.85
C ARG A 95 18.53 8.46 -1.93
N LYS A 96 17.99 7.79 -2.96
CA LYS A 96 18.74 7.34 -4.14
C LYS A 96 19.32 8.53 -4.90
N MET A 97 18.52 9.58 -5.13
CA MET A 97 18.96 10.82 -5.77
C MET A 97 20.09 11.50 -4.98
N GLN A 98 19.91 11.69 -3.67
CA GLN A 98 20.92 12.31 -2.82
C GLN A 98 22.22 11.50 -2.77
N SER A 99 22.12 10.16 -2.72
CA SER A 99 23.28 9.29 -2.76
C SER A 99 24.08 9.47 -4.06
N ARG A 100 23.42 9.57 -5.22
CA ARG A 100 24.08 9.80 -6.50
C ARG A 100 24.84 11.13 -6.52
N LYS A 101 24.25 12.19 -5.96
CA LYS A 101 24.93 13.49 -5.85
C LYS A 101 26.20 13.38 -5.03
N VAL A 102 26.14 12.76 -3.84
CA VAL A 102 27.32 12.60 -2.98
C VAL A 102 28.44 11.82 -3.67
N PHE A 103 28.10 10.71 -4.34
CA PHE A 103 29.09 9.91 -5.07
C PHE A 103 29.70 10.66 -6.26
N SER A 104 28.92 11.44 -7.00
CA SER A 104 29.44 12.28 -8.08
C SER A 104 30.42 13.37 -7.60
N HIS A 105 30.12 14.02 -6.46
CA HIS A 105 31.06 14.99 -5.88
C HIS A 105 32.34 14.30 -5.41
N ARG A 106 32.22 13.13 -4.78
CA ARG A 106 33.38 12.33 -4.36
C ARG A 106 34.29 12.00 -5.54
N GLU A 107 33.73 11.46 -6.62
CA GLU A 107 34.47 11.11 -7.84
C GLU A 107 35.15 12.34 -8.48
N SER A 108 34.46 13.49 -8.46
CA SER A 108 35.04 14.77 -8.90
C SER A 108 36.25 15.17 -8.05
N TYR A 109 36.16 15.07 -6.73
CA TYR A 109 37.28 15.37 -5.82
C TYR A 109 38.43 14.37 -5.98
N GLU A 110 38.14 13.08 -6.11
CA GLU A 110 39.15 12.05 -6.38
C GLU A 110 39.92 12.35 -7.69
N THR A 111 39.21 12.80 -8.73
CA THR A 111 39.84 13.24 -9.98
C THR A 111 40.73 14.47 -9.81
N ILE A 112 40.31 15.45 -9.00
CA ILE A 112 41.10 16.66 -8.72
C ILE A 112 42.37 16.31 -7.93
N ILE A 113 42.24 15.45 -6.92
CA ILE A 113 43.37 14.97 -6.12
C ILE A 113 44.37 14.25 -7.03
N ALA A 114 43.94 13.28 -7.83
CA ALA A 114 44.80 12.53 -8.74
C ALA A 114 45.56 13.44 -9.73
N LYS A 115 44.86 14.44 -10.30
CA LYS A 115 45.51 15.43 -11.19
C LYS A 115 46.53 16.29 -10.46
N THR A 116 46.28 16.63 -9.20
CA THR A 116 47.19 17.43 -8.39
C THR A 116 48.43 16.61 -8.01
N GLU A 117 48.24 15.35 -7.63
CA GLU A 117 49.33 14.41 -7.33
C GLU A 117 50.22 14.17 -8.56
N GLU A 118 49.61 13.96 -9.75
CA GLU A 118 50.36 13.80 -11.00
C GLU A 118 51.20 15.04 -11.34
N LYS A 119 50.66 16.24 -11.11
CA LYS A 119 51.42 17.49 -11.30
C LYS A 119 52.56 17.62 -10.30
N LEU A 120 52.33 17.27 -9.03
CA LEU A 120 53.35 17.33 -7.99
C LEU A 120 54.51 16.36 -8.30
N ALA A 121 54.19 15.13 -8.71
CA ALA A 121 55.17 14.12 -9.08
C ALA A 121 56.04 14.48 -10.31
N LYS A 122 55.64 15.49 -11.10
CA LYS A 122 56.43 16.00 -12.23
C LYS A 122 57.38 17.13 -11.84
N VAL A 123 57.19 17.72 -10.67
CA VAL A 123 57.95 18.88 -10.18
C VAL A 123 58.92 18.48 -9.06
N CYS A 124 58.66 17.37 -8.37
CA CYS A 124 59.59 16.67 -7.47
C CYS A 124 60.41 15.61 -8.22
#